data_AF-A0A180FNE8-F1
#
_entry.id   AF-A0A180FNE8-F1
#
_cell.length_a   1.000
_cell.length_b   1.000
_cell.length_c   1.000
_cell.angle_alpha   90.00
_cell.angle_beta   90.00
_cell.angle_gamma   90.00
#
_symmetry.space_group_name_H-M   'P 1'
#
loop_
_entity.id
_entity.type
_entity.pdbx_description
1 polymer ?
#
loop_
_entity_poly.entity_id
_entity_poly.type
_entity_poly.pdbx_seq_one_letter_code
_entity_poly.pdbx_strand_id
1 'polypeptide(L)'
;MEKELSCYFTGVEDFRVRGRCLHLLSDILLAAVCTCLTGSTDYQDMHLFCKGRGSQLKGLLQLPNGVPSADAFERVFKLIEAEALQDCLESYGRKLKGVSHGEQG
;
A
#
# COMPACT_ATOMS: atom_id res chain seq x y z
N MET A 1 -1.69 17.49 3.39
CA MET A 1 -0.73 16.44 3.83
C MET A 1 -0.93 15.12 3.06
N GLU A 2 -1.65 15.15 1.92
CA GLU A 2 -2.17 13.94 1.25
C GLU A 2 -1.25 13.37 0.16
N LYS A 3 -0.16 14.08 -0.19
CA LYS A 3 0.73 13.73 -1.31
C LYS A 3 1.86 12.76 -0.95
N GLU A 4 2.18 12.58 0.33
CA GLU A 4 3.42 11.89 0.68
C GLU A 4 3.32 10.36 0.56
N LEU A 5 2.13 9.78 0.74
CA LEU A 5 2.00 8.32 0.77
C LEU A 5 1.87 7.66 -0.60
N SER A 6 1.23 8.32 -1.57
CA SER A 6 1.16 7.80 -2.94
C SER A 6 2.53 7.81 -3.62
N CYS A 7 3.44 8.69 -3.18
CA CYS A 7 4.82 8.70 -3.63
C CYS A 7 5.56 7.40 -3.29
N TYR A 8 5.14 6.68 -2.23
CA TYR A 8 5.79 5.45 -1.76
C TYR A 8 5.82 4.29 -2.76
N PHE A 9 4.97 4.32 -3.78
CA PHE A 9 4.88 3.24 -4.77
C PHE A 9 5.10 3.76 -6.19
N THR A 10 5.77 4.92 -6.34
CA THR A 10 6.07 5.51 -7.66
C THR A 10 7.00 4.66 -8.52
N GLY A 11 7.80 3.79 -7.91
CA GLY A 11 8.64 2.82 -8.61
C GLY A 11 7.90 1.54 -9.03
N VAL A 12 6.64 1.36 -8.62
CA VAL A 12 5.83 0.21 -9.03
C VAL A 12 4.99 0.58 -10.25
N GLU A 13 5.26 -0.08 -11.37
CA GLU A 13 4.50 0.15 -12.60
C GLU A 13 3.06 -0.38 -12.47
N ASP A 14 2.09 0.45 -12.87
CA ASP A 14 0.67 0.07 -12.84
C ASP A 14 0.26 -0.57 -14.18
N PHE A 15 0.41 -1.89 -14.26
CA PHE A 15 0.02 -2.68 -15.44
C PHE A 15 -1.51 -2.88 -15.58
N ARG A 16 -2.31 -2.31 -14.68
CA ARG A 16 -3.77 -2.49 -14.71
C ARG A 16 -4.38 -1.62 -15.81
N VAL A 17 -5.49 -2.09 -16.37
CA VAL A 17 -6.16 -1.40 -17.48
C VAL A 17 -6.76 -0.08 -17.01
N ARG A 18 -6.23 1.05 -17.52
CA ARG A 18 -6.79 2.40 -17.30
C ARG A 18 -8.29 2.44 -17.62
N GLY A 19 -9.08 2.95 -16.70
CA GLY A 19 -10.55 3.04 -16.82
C GLY A 19 -11.33 1.82 -16.31
N ARG A 20 -10.66 0.70 -15.97
CA ARG A 20 -11.26 -0.44 -15.26
C ARG A 20 -10.83 -0.55 -13.79
N CYS A 21 -10.10 0.44 -13.29
CA CYS A 21 -9.59 0.47 -11.93
C CYS A 21 -10.35 1.51 -11.11
N LEU A 22 -11.06 1.04 -10.09
CA LEU A 22 -11.78 1.89 -9.14
C LEU A 22 -10.89 2.30 -7.95
N HIS A 23 -9.82 1.56 -7.67
CA HIS A 23 -8.97 1.80 -6.50
C HIS A 23 -7.56 2.22 -6.91
N LEU A 24 -6.99 3.18 -6.17
CA LEU A 24 -5.61 3.62 -6.36
C LEU A 24 -4.65 2.47 -6.11
N LEU A 25 -3.62 2.32 -6.94
CA LEU A 25 -2.60 1.28 -6.75
C LEU A 25 -1.94 1.42 -5.37
N SER A 26 -1.59 2.65 -5.00
CA SER A 26 -1.01 2.99 -3.71
C SER A 26 -1.89 2.58 -2.53
N ASP A 27 -3.21 2.73 -2.64
CA ASP A 27 -4.13 2.34 -1.56
C ASP A 27 -4.14 0.82 -1.38
N ILE A 28 -4.14 0.06 -2.47
CA ILE A 28 -4.13 -1.40 -2.42
C ILE A 28 -2.81 -1.90 -1.82
N LEU A 29 -1.68 -1.35 -2.26
CA LEU A 29 -0.37 -1.75 -1.74
C LEU A 29 -0.19 -1.35 -0.28
N LEU A 30 -0.59 -0.15 0.11
CA LEU A 30 -0.48 0.31 1.49
C LEU A 30 -1.40 -0.49 2.41
N ALA A 31 -2.63 -0.79 1.97
CA ALA A 31 -3.55 -1.65 2.70
C ALA A 31 -2.97 -3.04 2.95
N ALA A 32 -2.32 -3.63 1.94
CA ALA A 32 -1.64 -4.90 2.08
C ALA A 32 -0.50 -4.83 3.10
N VAL A 33 0.36 -3.82 3.01
CA VAL A 33 1.46 -3.60 3.98
C VAL A 33 0.91 -3.44 5.40
N CYS A 34 -0.11 -2.61 5.61
CA CYS A 34 -0.72 -2.41 6.92
C CYS A 34 -1.31 -3.71 7.48
N THR A 35 -1.90 -4.56 6.63
CA THR A 35 -2.44 -5.86 7.04
C THR A 35 -1.31 -6.82 7.42
N CYS A 36 -0.24 -6.88 6.62
CA CYS A 36 0.96 -7.68 6.90
C CYS A 36 1.61 -7.31 8.23
N LEU A 37 1.62 -6.02 8.59
CA LEU A 37 2.13 -5.56 9.90
C LEU A 37 1.32 -6.07 11.09
N THR A 38 0.07 -6.51 10.88
CA THR A 38 -0.74 -7.15 11.93
C THR A 38 -0.58 -8.67 11.99
N GLY A 39 0.26 -9.23 11.12
CA GLY A 39 0.54 -10.66 11.06
C GLY A 39 -0.35 -11.46 10.11
N SER A 40 -1.29 -10.81 9.40
CA SER A 40 -2.08 -11.46 8.36
C SER A 40 -1.58 -11.11 6.96
N THR A 41 -1.60 -12.09 6.05
CA THR A 41 -1.10 -11.97 4.67
C THR A 41 -2.14 -12.39 3.62
N ASP A 42 -3.34 -12.78 4.04
CA ASP A 42 -4.38 -13.22 3.11
C ASP A 42 -5.20 -12.04 2.55
N TYR A 43 -5.64 -12.15 1.30
CA TYR A 43 -6.41 -11.10 0.63
C TYR A 43 -7.77 -10.84 1.29
N GLN A 44 -8.39 -11.87 1.87
CA GLN A 44 -9.64 -11.74 2.61
C GLN A 44 -9.42 -10.92 3.87
N ASP A 45 -8.32 -11.16 4.57
CA ASP A 45 -7.95 -10.39 5.75
C ASP A 45 -7.59 -8.95 5.39
N MET A 46 -6.93 -8.70 4.25
CA MET A 46 -6.68 -7.33 3.78
C MET A 46 -7.98 -6.56 3.55
N HIS A 47 -8.98 -7.22 2.94
CA HIS A 47 -10.31 -6.66 2.77
C HIS A 47 -10.99 -6.38 4.11
N LEU A 48 -11.01 -7.36 5.03
CA LEU A 48 -11.62 -7.22 6.35
C LEU A 48 -10.93 -6.16 7.20
N PHE A 49 -9.61 -6.07 7.13
CA PHE A 49 -8.81 -5.06 7.80
C PHE A 49 -9.21 -3.66 7.34
N CYS A 50 -9.29 -3.44 6.02
CA CYS A 50 -9.72 -2.17 5.46
C CYS A 50 -11.20 -1.86 5.76
N LYS A 51 -12.06 -2.88 5.81
CA LYS A 51 -13.47 -2.72 6.16
C LYS A 51 -13.67 -2.33 7.63
N GLY A 52 -12.92 -2.96 8.54
CA GLY A 52 -12.99 -2.71 9.98
C GLY A 52 -12.25 -1.45 10.43
N ARG A 53 -11.13 -1.13 9.77
CA ARG A 53 -10.24 -0.01 10.15
C ARG A 53 -10.17 1.12 9.12
N GLY A 54 -10.95 1.07 8.05
CA GLY A 54 -10.93 2.09 6.97
C GLY A 54 -11.11 3.52 7.49
N SER A 55 -11.97 3.70 8.50
CA SER A 55 -12.14 5.00 9.18
C SER A 55 -10.92 5.45 9.99
N GLN A 56 -10.16 4.50 10.55
CA GLN A 56 -8.91 4.77 11.29
C GLN A 56 -7.72 5.00 10.35
N LEU A 57 -7.80 4.46 9.13
CA LEU A 57 -6.81 4.64 8.07
C LEU A 57 -7.10 5.88 7.21
N LYS A 58 -8.10 6.68 7.58
CA LYS A 58 -8.50 7.89 6.86
C LYS A 58 -7.35 8.91 6.93
N GLY A 59 -6.73 9.17 5.78
CA GLY A 59 -5.52 9.99 5.66
C GLY A 59 -4.27 9.18 5.26
N LEU A 60 -4.25 7.87 5.56
CA LEU A 60 -3.28 6.92 4.99
C LEU A 60 -3.78 6.35 3.66
N LEU A 61 -5.04 5.89 3.65
CA LEU A 61 -5.73 5.39 2.46
C LEU A 61 -6.77 6.42 2.02
N GLN A 62 -6.86 6.66 0.71
CA GLN A 62 -7.88 7.57 0.17
C GLN A 62 -9.21 6.84 -0.09
N LEU A 63 -9.14 5.61 -0.59
CA LEU A 63 -10.27 4.74 -0.92
C LEU A 63 -11.40 5.48 -1.65
N PRO A 64 -11.12 6.13 -2.80
CA PRO A 64 -12.10 7.00 -3.48
C PRO A 64 -13.38 6.27 -3.88
N ASN A 65 -13.30 4.96 -4.11
CA ASN A 65 -14.43 4.09 -4.45
C ASN A 65 -14.69 3.02 -3.36
N GLY A 66 -14.31 3.32 -2.11
CA GLY A 66 -14.46 2.40 -0.98
C GLY A 66 -13.35 1.35 -0.89
N VAL A 67 -13.59 0.34 -0.05
CA VAL A 67 -12.62 -0.69 0.31
C VAL A 67 -12.45 -1.69 -0.85
N PRO A 68 -11.21 -1.95 -1.33
CA PRO A 68 -10.95 -2.99 -2.32
C PRO A 68 -11.37 -4.38 -1.80
N SER A 69 -11.93 -5.20 -2.68
CA SER A 69 -12.24 -6.61 -2.39
C SER A 69 -10.98 -7.48 -2.41
N ALA A 70 -11.06 -8.68 -1.85
CA ALA A 70 -9.99 -9.68 -1.93
C ALA A 70 -9.54 -9.94 -3.38
N ASP A 71 -10.49 -10.07 -4.32
CA ASP A 71 -10.19 -10.20 -5.75
C ASP A 71 -9.43 -8.99 -6.32
N ALA A 72 -9.70 -7.78 -5.82
CA ALA A 72 -8.99 -6.59 -6.26
C ALA A 72 -7.52 -6.64 -5.84
N PHE A 73 -7.23 -7.06 -4.60
CA PHE A 73 -5.87 -7.30 -4.14
C PHE A 73 -5.19 -8.39 -4.98
N GLU A 74 -5.82 -9.55 -5.12
CA GLU A 74 -5.26 -10.67 -5.87
C GLU A 74 -4.89 -10.27 -7.31
N ARG A 75 -5.80 -9.58 -8.01
CA ARG A 75 -5.56 -9.10 -9.38
C ARG A 75 -4.39 -8.13 -9.47
N VAL A 76 -4.21 -7.29 -8.47
CA VAL A 76 -3.09 -6.33 -8.42
C VAL A 76 -1.79 -7.07 -8.16
N PHE A 77 -1.73 -7.94 -7.16
CA PHE A 77 -0.52 -8.71 -6.83
C PHE A 77 -0.11 -9.71 -7.92
N LYS A 78 -1.06 -10.20 -8.73
CA LYS A 78 -0.76 -11.00 -9.93
C LYS A 78 -0.10 -10.22 -11.06
N LEU A 79 -0.23 -8.89 -11.07
CA LEU A 79 0.26 -8.02 -12.14
C LEU A 79 1.47 -7.19 -11.72
N ILE A 80 1.78 -7.11 -10.43
CA ILE A 80 2.90 -6.33 -9.92
C ILE A 80 4.17 -7.19 -9.94
N GLU A 81 5.26 -6.58 -10.38
CA GLU A 81 6.61 -7.14 -10.21
C GLU A 81 7.02 -7.09 -8.72
N ALA A 82 7.23 -8.26 -8.13
CA ALA A 82 7.56 -8.38 -6.70
C ALA A 82 8.86 -7.65 -6.33
N GLU A 83 9.85 -7.66 -7.23
CA GLU A 83 11.15 -6.99 -7.03
C GLU A 83 10.99 -5.46 -6.96
N ALA A 84 10.20 -4.88 -7.87
CA ALA A 84 9.91 -3.43 -7.86
C ALA A 84 9.17 -2.99 -6.58
N LEU A 85 8.24 -3.82 -6.09
CA LEU A 85 7.57 -3.57 -4.82
C LEU A 85 8.55 -3.66 -3.64
N GLN A 86 9.42 -4.67 -3.63
CA GLN A 86 10.44 -4.85 -2.60
C GLN A 86 11.41 -3.67 -2.57
N ASP A 87 11.91 -3.22 -3.71
CA ASP A 87 12.81 -2.07 -3.82
C ASP A 87 12.18 -0.79 -3.28
N CYS A 88 10.90 -0.56 -3.61
CA CYS A 88 10.14 0.54 -3.03
C CYS A 88 10.12 0.40 -1.50
N LEU A 89 9.66 -0.74 -0.98
CA LEU A 89 9.55 -0.97 0.46
C LEU A 89 10.90 -0.86 1.18
N GLU A 90 12.01 -1.33 0.60
CA GLU A 90 13.34 -1.22 1.20
C GLU A 90 13.81 0.24 1.23
N SER A 91 13.67 0.96 0.12
CA SER A 91 14.04 2.39 0.01
C SER A 91 13.33 3.22 1.09
N TYR A 92 12.05 2.92 1.33
CA TYR A 92 11.27 3.60 2.36
C TYR A 92 11.55 3.10 3.77
N GLY A 93 11.75 1.81 3.97
CA GLY A 93 12.22 1.26 5.24
C GLY A 93 13.56 1.88 5.65
N ARG A 94 14.45 2.13 4.70
CA ARG A 94 15.73 2.84 4.92
C ARG A 94 15.52 4.29 5.30
N LYS A 95 14.60 5.01 4.64
CA LYS A 95 14.22 6.38 5.03
C LYS A 95 13.68 6.44 6.46
N LEU A 96 12.83 5.49 6.86
CA LEU A 96 12.32 5.40 8.23
C LEU A 96 13.43 5.13 9.24
N LYS A 97 14.37 4.23 8.92
CA LYS A 97 15.55 3.96 9.76
C LYS A 97 16.54 5.14 9.82
N GLY A 98 16.62 5.93 8.75
CA GLY A 98 17.43 7.16 8.68
C GLY A 98 16.92 8.32 9.53
N VAL A 99 15.74 8.19 10.16
CA VAL A 99 15.21 9.15 11.16
C VAL A 99 15.74 8.86 12.57
N SER A 100 16.62 7.87 12.74
CA SER A 100 17.39 7.67 13.98
C SER A 100 18.88 7.67 13.71
N HIS A 101 19.45 8.87 13.53
CA HIS A 101 20.62 9.38 14.27
C HIS A 101 20.97 10.76 13.71
N GLY A 102 20.30 11.78 14.25
CA GLY A 102 20.80 13.15 14.29
C GLY A 102 21.39 13.44 15.68
N GLU A 103 22.31 12.58 16.13
CA GLU A 103 23.32 12.95 17.11
C GLU A 103 24.68 12.50 16.57
N GLN A 104 25.67 13.40 16.74
CA GLN A 104 27.08 13.39 16.31
C GLN A 104 27.35 14.29 15.09
N GLY A 105 27.95 15.48 15.24
CA GLY A 105 28.52 16.13 16.43
C GLY A 105 28.95 17.56 16.12
#